data_AF-A0A1G2BMJ5-F1
#
_entry.id   AF-A0A1G2BMJ5-F1
#
_cell.length_a   1.000
_cell.length_b   1.000
_cell.length_c   1.000
_cell.angle_alpha   90.00
_cell.angle_beta   90.00
_cell.angle_gamma   90.00
#
_symmetry.space_group_name_H-M   'P 1'
#
loop_
_entity.id
_entity.type
_entity.pdbx_description
1 polymer ?
#
loop_
_entity_poly.entity_id
_entity_poly.type
_entity_poly.pdbx_seq_one_letter_code
_entity_poly.pdbx_strand_id
1 'polypeptide(L)'
;MLTKQKKERIIEKFRTHKSDTGSAEVQIAILTAEIKELSKHLKDHRKDFSSRRGLLRKVSQRRRLLRYLHKENEKSFTKLIKILKLKMPRVDQAPGAIIIEEVLAAETADTPAVAEEAVKTEKPEKPEKTE
;
A
#
# COMPACT_ATOMS: atom_id res chain seq x y z
N MET A 1 -1.25 -17.03 -7.23
CA MET A 1 -0.01 -17.04 -6.41
C MET A 1 0.99 -16.17 -7.14
N LEU A 2 1.62 -15.22 -6.45
CA LEU A 2 2.39 -14.19 -7.13
C LEU A 2 3.70 -14.77 -7.68
N THR A 3 3.95 -14.57 -8.97
CA THR A 3 5.17 -15.06 -9.64
C THR A 3 6.42 -14.41 -9.07
N LYS A 4 7.55 -15.13 -9.11
CA LYS A 4 8.84 -14.65 -8.58
C LYS A 4 9.25 -13.29 -9.15
N GLN A 5 9.09 -13.12 -10.47
CA GLN A 5 9.36 -11.87 -11.17
C GLN A 5 8.51 -10.69 -10.66
N LYS A 6 7.24 -10.92 -10.35
CA LYS A 6 6.37 -9.86 -9.79
C LYS A 6 6.79 -9.49 -8.38
N LYS A 7 7.22 -10.47 -7.57
CA LYS A 7 7.76 -10.23 -6.22
C LYS A 7 9.03 -9.39 -6.28
N GLU A 8 9.97 -9.75 -7.14
CA GLU A 8 11.23 -9.01 -7.32
C GLU A 8 10.99 -7.56 -7.72
N ARG A 9 10.12 -7.31 -8.71
CA ARG A 9 9.74 -5.94 -9.12
C ARG A 9 9.11 -5.11 -7.99
N ILE A 10 8.38 -5.74 -7.07
CA ILE A 10 7.80 -5.06 -5.91
C ILE A 10 8.91 -4.74 -4.89
N ILE A 11 9.78 -5.70 -4.61
CA ILE A 11 10.92 -5.51 -3.70
C ILE A 11 11.79 -4.36 -4.20
N GLU A 12 12.11 -4.31 -5.49
CA GLU A 12 12.94 -3.25 -6.08
C GLU A 12 12.36 -1.84 -5.94
N LYS A 13 11.02 -1.72 -5.93
CA LYS A 13 10.31 -0.44 -5.83
C LYS A 13 10.18 0.08 -4.40
N PHE A 14 10.08 -0.82 -3.42
CA PHE A 14 9.80 -0.48 -2.02
C PHE A 14 10.98 -0.73 -1.08
N ARG A 15 12.10 -1.26 -1.59
CA ARG A 15 13.33 -1.41 -0.80
C ARG A 15 13.87 -0.04 -0.41
N THR A 16 14.25 0.11 0.85
CA THR A 16 14.94 1.31 1.35
C THR A 16 16.44 1.29 1.01
N HIS A 17 17.03 0.09 1.00
CA HIS A 17 18.43 -0.17 0.67
C HIS A 17 18.56 -1.36 -0.30
N LYS A 18 19.71 -1.50 -0.98
CA LYS A 18 19.92 -2.58 -1.98
C LYS A 18 19.75 -4.01 -1.42
N SER A 19 20.05 -4.23 -0.14
CA SER A 19 19.92 -5.51 0.55
C SER A 19 18.61 -5.65 1.34
N ASP A 20 17.76 -4.63 1.36
CA ASP A 20 16.52 -4.65 2.12
C ASP A 20 15.46 -5.48 1.42
N THR A 21 15.22 -6.68 1.97
CA THR A 21 14.21 -7.64 1.53
C THR A 21 13.16 -7.90 2.59
N GLY A 22 13.37 -7.38 3.81
CA GLY A 22 12.63 -7.75 5.01
C GLY A 22 11.92 -6.59 5.70
N SER A 23 12.12 -5.35 5.26
CA SER A 23 11.45 -4.20 5.87
C SER A 23 9.93 -4.32 5.82
N ALA A 24 9.28 -3.69 6.81
CA ALA A 24 7.83 -3.64 6.88
C ALA A 24 7.22 -3.06 5.59
N GLU A 25 7.89 -2.12 4.95
CA GLU A 25 7.49 -1.49 3.69
C GLU A 25 7.34 -2.51 2.55
N VAL A 26 8.40 -3.29 2.31
CA VAL A 26 8.44 -4.34 1.29
C VAL A 26 7.40 -5.42 1.58
N GLN A 27 7.30 -5.87 2.83
CA GLN A 27 6.33 -6.90 3.22
C GLN A 27 4.88 -6.45 3.01
N ILE A 28 4.55 -5.19 3.35
CA ILE A 28 3.21 -4.62 3.14
C ILE A 28 2.88 -4.57 1.65
N ALA A 29 3.83 -4.19 0.80
CA ALA A 29 3.65 -4.13 -0.65
C ALA A 29 3.39 -5.52 -1.25
N ILE A 30 4.16 -6.53 -0.85
CA ILE A 30 3.97 -7.93 -1.28
C ILE A 30 2.60 -8.45 -0.83
N LEU A 31 2.25 -8.28 0.46
CA LEU A 31 0.95 -8.72 0.99
C LEU A 31 -0.21 -8.06 0.25
N THR A 32 -0.08 -6.78 -0.10
CA THR A 32 -1.12 -6.05 -0.83
C THR A 32 -1.32 -6.61 -2.24
N ALA A 33 -0.23 -6.92 -2.96
CA ALA A 33 -0.32 -7.56 -4.28
C ALA A 33 -0.95 -8.96 -4.20
N GLU A 34 -0.57 -9.75 -3.20
CA GLU A 34 -1.14 -11.09 -2.98
C GLU A 34 -2.63 -11.03 -2.59
N ILE A 35 -3.03 -10.08 -1.74
CA ILE A 35 -4.43 -9.84 -1.37
C ILE A 35 -5.27 -9.49 -2.61
N LYS A 36 -4.75 -8.63 -3.51
CA LYS A 36 -5.44 -8.24 -4.74
C LYS A 36 -5.68 -9.43 -5.67
N GLU A 37 -4.67 -10.29 -5.84
CA GLU A 37 -4.78 -11.49 -6.68
C GLU A 37 -5.75 -12.53 -6.06
N LEU A 38 -5.66 -12.79 -4.75
CA LEU A 38 -6.57 -13.70 -4.05
C LEU A 38 -8.01 -13.18 -4.04
N SER A 39 -8.20 -11.87 -3.87
CA SER A 39 -9.52 -11.24 -3.91
C SER A 39 -10.18 -11.46 -5.28
N LYS A 40 -9.43 -11.28 -6.37
CA LYS A 40 -9.92 -11.56 -7.73
C LYS A 40 -10.34 -13.03 -7.87
N HIS A 41 -9.49 -13.97 -7.44
CA HIS A 41 -9.80 -15.40 -7.50
C HIS A 41 -11.06 -15.78 -6.70
N LEU A 42 -11.25 -15.21 -5.52
CA LEU A 42 -12.40 -15.50 -4.66
C LEU A 42 -13.73 -14.94 -5.17
N LYS A 43 -13.71 -13.97 -6.10
CA LYS A 43 -14.93 -13.50 -6.76
C LYS A 43 -15.52 -14.57 -7.65
N ASP A 44 -14.66 -15.23 -8.43
CA ASP A 44 -15.05 -16.32 -9.32
C ASP A 44 -15.35 -17.59 -8.49
N HIS A 45 -14.62 -17.80 -7.38
CA HIS A 45 -14.74 -18.99 -6.52
C HIS A 45 -15.30 -18.66 -5.12
N ARG A 46 -16.57 -18.21 -5.06
CA ARG A 46 -17.18 -17.75 -3.79
C ARG A 46 -17.25 -18.81 -2.68
N LYS A 47 -17.27 -20.10 -3.04
CA LYS A 47 -17.35 -21.27 -2.14
C LYS A 47 -16.00 -21.75 -1.59
N ASP A 48 -14.87 -21.14 -2.00
CA ASP A 48 -13.56 -21.51 -1.45
C ASP A 48 -13.33 -20.83 -0.08
N PHE A 49 -13.75 -21.51 0.98
CA PHE A 49 -13.60 -21.04 2.36
C PHE A 49 -12.15 -21.11 2.87
N SER A 50 -11.35 -22.05 2.37
CA SER A 50 -9.94 -22.21 2.75
C SER A 50 -9.11 -21.01 2.27
N SER A 51 -9.29 -20.63 0.99
CA SER A 51 -8.65 -19.45 0.42
C SER A 51 -9.15 -18.15 1.07
N ARG A 52 -10.43 -18.06 1.43
CA ARG A 52 -10.98 -16.92 2.19
C ARG A 52 -10.31 -16.79 3.56
N ARG A 53 -10.13 -17.89 4.29
CA ARG A 53 -9.40 -17.88 5.57
C ARG A 53 -7.94 -17.45 5.39
N GLY A 54 -7.28 -17.92 4.32
CA GLY A 54 -5.94 -17.47 3.93
C GLY A 54 -5.87 -15.97 3.65
N LEU A 55 -6.86 -15.43 2.92
CA LEU A 55 -6.99 -14.00 2.64
C LEU A 55 -7.11 -13.19 3.94
N LEU A 56 -8.00 -13.58 4.85
CA LEU A 56 -8.20 -12.89 6.13
C LEU A 56 -6.92 -12.87 6.97
N ARG A 57 -6.17 -13.98 7.00
CA ARG A 57 -4.86 -14.03 7.68
C ARG A 57 -3.87 -13.00 7.10
N LYS A 58 -3.79 -12.89 5.76
CA LYS A 58 -2.92 -11.91 5.08
C LYS A 58 -3.33 -10.46 5.37
N VAL A 59 -4.63 -10.18 5.37
CA VAL A 59 -5.17 -8.85 5.72
C VAL A 59 -4.79 -8.48 7.15
N SER A 60 -4.97 -9.40 8.10
CA SER A 60 -4.59 -9.19 9.50
C SER A 60 -3.09 -8.97 9.70
N GLN A 61 -2.25 -9.74 9.01
CA GLN A 61 -0.80 -9.57 9.02
C GLN A 61 -0.40 -8.19 8.49
N ARG A 62 -0.97 -7.76 7.35
CA ARG A 62 -0.74 -6.42 6.79
C ARG A 62 -1.15 -5.32 7.76
N ARG A 63 -2.31 -5.46 8.43
CA ARG A 63 -2.79 -4.50 9.43
C ARG A 63 -1.82 -4.39 10.62
N ARG A 64 -1.25 -5.52 11.07
CA ARG A 64 -0.24 -5.52 12.14
C ARG A 64 1.04 -4.79 11.73
N LEU A 65 1.53 -5.04 10.51
CA LEU A 65 2.71 -4.35 9.98
C LEU A 65 2.48 -2.85 9.80
N LEU A 66 1.29 -2.44 9.33
CA LEU A 66 0.94 -1.02 9.20
C LEU A 66 0.93 -0.30 10.55
N ARG A 67 0.37 -0.93 11.61
CA ARG A 67 0.43 -0.37 12.96
C ARG A 67 1.85 -0.29 13.50
N TYR A 68 2.68 -1.29 13.21
CA TYR A 68 4.09 -1.28 13.61
C TYR A 68 4.84 -0.13 12.92
N LEU A 69 4.70 0.00 11.60
CA LEU A 69 5.33 1.07 10.83
C LEU A 69 4.85 2.45 11.26
N HIS A 70 3.57 2.62 11.60
CA HIS A 70 3.05 3.89 12.13
C HIS A 70 3.73 4.29 13.45
N LYS A 71 4.01 3.32 14.34
CA LYS A 71 4.67 3.58 15.62
C LYS A 71 6.16 3.90 15.46
N GLU A 72 6.82 3.25 14.50
CA GLU A 72 8.26 3.39 14.30
C GLU A 72 8.62 4.58 13.39
N ASN A 73 7.89 4.76 12.30
CA ASN A 73 8.17 5.80 11.31
C ASN A 73 6.91 6.29 10.58
N GLU A 74 6.33 7.35 11.10
CA GLU A 74 5.11 7.98 10.57
C GLU A 74 5.31 8.54 9.13
N LYS A 75 6.51 9.03 8.79
CA LYS A 75 6.82 9.56 7.46
C LYS A 75 6.79 8.47 6.40
N SER A 76 7.38 7.32 6.69
CA SER A 76 7.32 6.14 5.82
C SER A 76 5.91 5.60 5.70
N PHE A 77 5.18 5.53 6.82
CA PHE A 77 3.79 5.09 6.86
C PHE A 77 2.87 5.93 5.97
N THR A 78 2.93 7.26 6.11
CA THR A 78 2.10 8.18 5.32
C THR A 78 2.41 8.11 3.82
N LYS A 79 3.69 7.97 3.44
CA LYS A 79 4.10 7.73 2.04
C LYS A 79 3.53 6.42 1.50
N LEU A 80 3.67 5.33 2.24
CA LEU A 80 3.18 4.02 1.82
C LEU A 80 1.66 3.96 1.68
N ILE A 81 0.93 4.57 2.60
CA ILE A 81 -0.53 4.66 2.51
C ILE A 81 -0.96 5.40 1.25
N LYS A 82 -0.30 6.50 0.91
CA LYS A 82 -0.57 7.26 -0.32
C LYS A 82 -0.32 6.42 -1.57
N ILE A 83 0.80 5.70 -1.63
CA ILE A 83 1.18 4.87 -2.78
C ILE A 83 0.22 3.69 -2.95
N LEU A 84 -0.10 2.99 -1.86
CA LEU A 84 -0.92 1.79 -1.89
C LEU A 84 -2.43 2.06 -1.82
N LYS A 85 -2.84 3.34 -1.69
CA LYS A 85 -4.22 3.80 -1.52
C LYS A 85 -4.97 3.01 -0.44
N LEU A 86 -4.29 2.72 0.68
CA LEU A 86 -4.87 1.93 1.78
C LEU A 86 -5.54 2.84 2.81
N LYS A 87 -6.65 2.40 3.39
CA LYS A 87 -7.28 3.11 4.50
C LYS A 87 -6.46 2.95 5.78
N MET A 88 -6.37 4.03 6.56
CA MET A 88 -5.65 4.03 7.84
C MET A 88 -6.32 3.05 8.82
N PRO A 89 -5.58 2.09 9.40
CA PRO A 89 -6.15 1.22 10.41
C PRO A 89 -6.47 2.06 11.65
N ARG A 90 -7.74 2.05 12.09
CA ARG A 90 -8.13 2.63 13.38
C ARG A 90 -7.23 2.01 14.46
N VAL A 91 -6.37 2.84 15.06
CA VAL A 91 -5.29 2.45 15.98
C VAL A 91 -5.88 2.00 17.32
N ASP A 92 -7.12 2.41 17.60
CA ASP A 92 -7.82 2.25 18.89
C ASP A 92 -8.63 0.94 18.96
N GLN A 93 -8.76 0.22 17.84
CA GLN A 93 -9.50 -1.05 17.81
C GLN A 93 -8.57 -2.21 18.20
N ALA A 94 -8.96 -2.91 19.27
CA ALA A 94 -8.31 -4.13 19.76
C ALA A 94 -7.97 -5.11 18.61
N PRO A 95 -6.87 -5.89 18.72
CA PRO A 95 -6.31 -6.70 17.63
C PRO A 95 -7.20 -7.82 17.05
N GLY A 96 -8.47 -7.95 17.45
CA GLY A 96 -9.42 -8.99 17.01
C GLY A 96 -10.58 -8.53 16.12
N ALA A 97 -10.83 -7.24 15.93
CA ALA A 97 -11.96 -6.75 15.13
C ALA A 97 -11.63 -6.77 13.63
N ILE A 98 -11.75 -7.94 12.99
CA ILE A 98 -11.74 -8.07 11.53
C ILE A 98 -13.18 -7.83 11.06
N ILE A 99 -13.53 -6.58 10.72
CA ILE A 99 -14.83 -6.30 10.11
C ILE A 99 -14.74 -6.71 8.63
N ILE A 100 -15.46 -7.78 8.29
CA ILE A 100 -15.49 -8.40 6.95
C ILE A 100 -16.01 -7.41 5.87
N GLU A 101 -16.70 -6.34 6.26
CA GLU A 101 -17.25 -5.32 5.34
C GLU A 101 -16.18 -4.49 4.62
N GLU A 102 -14.96 -4.35 5.15
CA GLU A 102 -13.95 -3.47 4.54
C GLU A 102 -13.28 -4.09 3.30
N VAL A 103 -13.36 -5.41 3.12
CA VAL A 103 -12.66 -6.14 2.05
C VAL A 103 -13.44 -6.14 0.72
N LEU A 104 -14.75 -5.90 0.73
CA LEU A 104 -15.59 -5.87 -0.48
C LEU A 104 -15.97 -4.46 -0.97
N ALA A 105 -15.73 -3.41 -0.20
CA ALA A 105 -16.18 -2.04 -0.52
C ALA A 105 -15.12 -1.16 -1.23
N ALA A 106 -14.04 -1.74 -1.76
CA ALA A 106 -12.92 -0.98 -2.34
C ALA A 106 -12.97 -0.86 -3.88
N GLU A 107 -14.14 -1.06 -4.51
CA GLU A 107 -14.27 -1.16 -5.97
C GLU A 107 -15.07 -0.04 -6.67
N THR A 108 -15.17 1.14 -6.06
CA THR A 108 -15.70 2.34 -6.74
C THR A 108 -14.76 3.54 -6.63
N ALA A 109 -13.46 3.32 -6.86
CA ALA A 109 -12.50 4.42 -7.01
C ALA A 109 -11.48 4.14 -8.13
N ASP A 110 -11.95 3.62 -9.25
CA ASP A 110 -11.45 4.07 -10.56
C ASP A 110 -12.16 5.39 -10.87
N THR A 111 -11.63 6.49 -10.33
CA THR A 111 -11.78 7.80 -10.93
C THR A 111 -10.43 8.17 -11.56
N PRO A 112 -10.38 8.40 -12.87
CA PRO A 112 -9.18 8.87 -13.54
C PRO A 112 -8.99 10.35 -13.20
N ALA A 113 -7.88 10.68 -12.53
CA ALA A 113 -7.39 12.05 -12.43
C ALA A 113 -5.97 12.08 -13.00
N VAL A 114 -5.90 12.00 -14.33
CA VAL A 114 -4.79 12.49 -15.14
C VAL A 114 -5.30 13.74 -15.85
N ALA A 115 -4.95 14.89 -15.31
CA ALA A 115 -4.95 16.23 -15.90
C ALA A 115 -4.09 17.05 -14.92
N GLU A 116 -3.06 17.81 -15.26
CA GLU A 116 -2.45 18.22 -16.52
C GLU A 116 -1.01 18.63 -16.15
N GLU A 117 -0.18 18.74 -17.18
CA GLU A 117 1.19 19.25 -17.14
C GLU A 117 1.32 20.61 -16.43
N ALA A 118 2.39 20.76 -15.65
CA ALA A 118 3.03 22.06 -15.46
C ALA A 118 4.54 21.85 -15.24
N VAL A 119 5.28 21.76 -16.36
CA VAL A 119 6.70 22.10 -16.42
C VAL A 119 6.79 23.53 -16.98
N LYS A 120 7.31 24.46 -16.18
CA LYS A 120 8.04 25.68 -16.57
C LYS A 120 8.48 26.36 -15.26
N THR A 121 9.71 26.15 -14.81
CA THR A 121 10.91 26.97 -15.07
C THR A 121 10.80 28.41 -14.56
N GLU A 122 11.92 28.84 -13.97
CA GLU A 122 12.34 30.23 -13.71
C GLU A 122 11.94 30.84 -12.36
N LYS A 123 12.82 30.51 -11.39
CA LYS A 123 13.39 31.40 -10.39
C LYS A 123 13.70 32.79 -11.00
N PRO A 124 13.18 33.90 -10.47
CA PRO A 124 13.85 35.19 -10.59
C PRO A 124 14.67 35.42 -9.31
N GLU A 125 15.97 35.26 -9.48
CA GLU A 125 16.99 35.72 -8.57
C GLU A 125 17.06 37.25 -8.68
N LYS A 126 16.82 37.93 -7.56
CA LYS A 126 17.08 39.37 -7.41
C LYS A 126 18.56 39.63 -7.72
N PRO A 127 18.89 40.74 -8.40
CA PRO A 127 19.72 41.69 -7.68
C PRO A 127 19.34 43.15 -7.86
N GLU A 128 19.67 43.84 -6.77
CA GLU A 128 19.73 45.25 -6.51
C GLU A 128 20.77 46.01 -7.36
N LYS A 129 20.49 47.32 -7.52
CA LYS A 129 21.40 48.50 -7.52
C LYS A 129 21.79 49.17 -8.84
N THR A 130 21.66 50.51 -8.78
CA THR A 130 22.39 51.61 -9.46
C THR A 130 22.19 51.72 -10.97
N GLU A 131 21.88 52.88 -11.56
CA GLU A 131 22.21 54.28 -11.25
C GLU A 131 21.01 55.24 -11.41
#